data_AF-A0A6N4V037-F1
#
_entry.id   AF-A0A6N4V037-F1
#
_cell.length_a   1.000
_cell.length_b   1.000
_cell.length_c   1.000
_cell.angle_alpha   90.00
_cell.angle_beta   90.00
_cell.angle_gamma   90.00
#
_symmetry.space_group_name_H-M   'P 1'
#
loop_
_entity.id
_entity.type
_entity.pdbx_description
1 polymer ?
#
loop_
_entity_poly.entity_id
_entity_poly.type
_entity_poly.pdbx_seq_one_letter_code
_entity_poly.pdbx_strand_id
1 'polypeptide(L)'
;MRGSLPQLQSGTLREGHTALMLADLAAATPQRFAALGIDLPRSLAEATIPLYQASAKAKFHWAHRRSRCKHMPGFRQWYSPNEKRPAPWVTDRSPALGFSESIGSICMSCARAVSISAPADAFVAVAAELFRGLDWLEDGRRSADEAWTWLQFARWKARQPLTGRVWDERLRAVKGKDWTEAVAGLRSALGAYRDEVKVVAECVADSIGENPGISAVLERAVLMVETESAVLQESAAVLKISGCGVAQDAYTRMFSPASTYKQAEPWRVVAGIWRHALKSGSPTGSDLAAIAAAYLDDEFPHVHDLASLPTCALHEPTVEPGDSVHSWALRIAQDHRRVLIRDWIARLDMAAAGLLDSHLDASNECTHLICIPWWPLTGDGMEAIAYLSQFEVIGGPVAVERRPFGFEEKVAVVRAPAWAAAHTAELRTPLRSEPITDQRRQSVKMLRQHGVALVEGEFVARRKPSSVVEEARALRDNASAANPYWYEHSRPLRPGAVPPRPYADEPWSWFAVRCALERAHFVYGVDDYELLSIGFPAGGGRSMEARLEVECRSFDGAGWCVEEIDGTVESVQANGSLEFTPDGMHDSVTVPAAYVVGLAFR
;
A
#
# COMPACT_ATOMS: atom_id res chain seq x y z
N MET A 1 40.68 24.46 5.05
CA MET A 1 40.00 23.41 5.82
C MET A 1 39.12 22.63 4.85
N ARG A 2 39.44 21.36 4.60
CA ARG A 2 38.72 20.48 3.67
C ARG A 2 37.60 19.79 4.44
N GLY A 3 36.35 20.18 4.19
CA GLY A 3 35.15 19.51 4.69
C GLY A 3 34.60 18.58 3.61
N SER A 4 34.68 17.28 3.85
CA SER A 4 34.20 16.22 2.98
C SER A 4 32.67 16.15 3.01
N LEU A 5 32.03 16.21 1.85
CA LEU A 5 30.61 15.89 1.65
C LEU A 5 30.39 14.35 1.77
N PRO A 6 29.29 13.88 2.39
CA PRO A 6 29.04 12.45 2.57
C PRO A 6 28.51 11.80 1.28
N GLN A 7 29.27 10.85 0.75
CA GLN A 7 28.81 9.83 -0.20
C GLN A 7 27.90 8.82 0.51
N LEU A 8 26.60 9.08 0.59
CA LEU A 8 25.62 8.13 1.14
C LEU A 8 24.32 8.25 0.32
N GLN A 9 24.18 7.50 -0.77
CA GLN A 9 22.87 7.22 -1.39
C GLN A 9 22.88 6.09 -2.44
N SER A 10 24.03 5.71 -3.02
CA SER A 10 24.09 4.55 -3.96
C SER A 10 24.20 3.18 -3.29
N GLY A 11 24.44 3.15 -1.97
CA GLY A 11 24.63 1.90 -1.20
C GLY A 11 23.32 1.21 -0.84
N THR A 12 22.32 1.97 -0.41
CA THR A 12 21.05 1.44 0.12
C THR A 12 20.21 0.70 -0.92
N LEU A 13 20.16 1.16 -2.16
CA LEU A 13 19.42 0.49 -3.25
C LEU A 13 20.07 -0.84 -3.67
N ARG A 14 21.40 -0.90 -3.72
CA ARG A 14 22.14 -2.14 -4.01
C ARG A 14 22.08 -3.13 -2.85
N GLU A 15 22.02 -2.62 -1.62
CA GLU A 15 21.95 -3.42 -0.40
C GLU A 15 20.61 -4.14 -0.22
N GLY A 16 19.50 -3.50 -0.59
CA GLY A 16 18.18 -4.13 -0.60
C GLY A 16 18.04 -5.21 -1.67
N HIS A 17 18.57 -4.97 -2.87
CA HIS A 17 18.48 -5.89 -4.01
C HIS A 17 19.15 -7.26 -3.75
N THR A 18 20.32 -7.28 -3.10
CA THR A 18 21.04 -8.55 -2.89
C THR A 18 20.43 -9.40 -1.78
N ALA A 19 19.90 -8.78 -0.72
CA ALA A 19 19.19 -9.52 0.33
C ALA A 19 17.91 -10.17 -0.22
N LEU A 20 17.20 -9.47 -1.10
CA LEU A 20 16.04 -9.99 -1.82
C LEU A 20 16.44 -11.17 -2.74
N MET A 21 17.51 -11.02 -3.53
CA MET A 21 17.99 -12.09 -4.42
C MET A 21 18.32 -13.39 -3.66
N LEU A 22 18.95 -13.32 -2.49
CA LEU A 22 19.24 -14.52 -1.69
C LEU A 22 17.97 -15.21 -1.18
N ALA A 23 16.95 -14.43 -0.78
CA ALA A 23 15.66 -14.98 -0.39
C ALA A 23 14.94 -15.62 -1.59
N ASP A 24 15.03 -15.02 -2.78
CA ASP A 24 14.46 -15.56 -4.01
C ASP A 24 15.14 -16.87 -4.42
N LEU A 25 16.46 -16.93 -4.31
CA LEU A 25 17.24 -18.15 -4.57
C LEU A 25 16.90 -19.28 -3.57
N ALA A 26 16.65 -18.95 -2.31
CA ALA A 26 16.21 -19.94 -1.32
C ALA A 26 14.79 -20.46 -1.63
N ALA A 27 13.87 -19.59 -2.05
CA ALA A 27 12.50 -19.95 -2.40
C ALA A 27 12.41 -20.76 -3.71
N ALA A 28 13.27 -20.46 -4.68
CA ALA A 28 13.28 -21.10 -6.00
C ALA A 28 14.10 -22.40 -5.98
N THR A 29 13.43 -23.54 -5.69
CA THR A 29 14.07 -24.86 -5.66
C THR A 29 13.84 -25.64 -6.95
N PRO A 30 14.76 -26.55 -7.36
CA PRO A 30 14.56 -27.40 -8.53
C PRO A 30 13.26 -28.22 -8.49
N GLN A 31 12.83 -28.65 -7.30
CA GLN A 31 11.60 -29.42 -7.11
C GLN A 31 10.36 -28.59 -7.43
N ARG A 32 10.34 -27.31 -7.04
CA ARG A 32 9.21 -26.42 -7.34
C ARG A 32 9.10 -26.10 -8.83
N PHE A 33 10.23 -25.98 -9.54
CA PHE A 33 10.23 -25.86 -11.01
C PHE A 33 9.72 -27.13 -11.69
N ALA A 34 10.18 -28.30 -11.23
CA ALA A 34 9.72 -29.58 -11.76
C ALA A 34 8.21 -29.78 -11.55
N ALA A 35 7.66 -29.37 -10.41
CA ALA A 35 6.22 -29.43 -10.14
C ALA A 35 5.37 -28.57 -11.12
N LEU A 36 5.95 -27.50 -11.66
CA LEU A 36 5.32 -26.66 -12.69
C LEU A 36 5.65 -27.10 -14.12
N GLY A 37 6.44 -28.16 -14.31
CA GLY A 37 6.89 -28.61 -15.63
C GLY A 37 7.80 -27.60 -16.34
N ILE A 38 8.54 -26.77 -15.60
CA ILE A 38 9.44 -25.77 -16.17
C ILE A 38 10.85 -26.35 -16.29
N ASP A 39 11.32 -26.51 -17.54
CA ASP A 39 12.69 -26.93 -17.83
C ASP A 39 13.69 -25.82 -17.54
N LEU A 40 14.67 -26.11 -16.67
CA LEU A 40 15.68 -25.14 -16.25
C LEU A 40 16.86 -25.11 -17.23
N PRO A 41 17.35 -23.92 -17.63
CA PRO A 41 18.57 -23.83 -18.41
C PRO A 41 19.74 -24.42 -17.61
N ARG A 42 20.63 -25.15 -18.28
CA ARG A 42 21.82 -25.74 -17.65
C ARG A 42 22.66 -24.70 -16.88
N SER A 43 22.76 -23.48 -17.43
CA SER A 43 23.48 -22.37 -16.81
C SER A 43 22.92 -21.91 -15.46
N LEU A 44 21.64 -22.21 -15.17
CA LEU A 44 21.00 -21.96 -13.88
C LEU A 44 20.96 -23.23 -13.03
N ALA A 45 20.62 -24.38 -13.61
CA ALA A 45 20.52 -25.65 -12.91
C ALA A 45 21.85 -26.08 -12.26
N GLU A 46 22.98 -25.81 -12.94
CA GLU A 46 24.33 -26.12 -12.45
C GLU A 46 25.00 -24.92 -11.75
N ALA A 47 24.30 -23.79 -11.60
CA ALA A 47 24.87 -22.61 -10.96
C ALA A 47 25.13 -22.87 -9.48
N THR A 48 26.32 -22.47 -9.01
CA THR A 48 26.73 -22.59 -7.61
C THR A 48 27.27 -21.26 -7.10
N ILE A 49 26.99 -20.96 -5.83
CA ILE A 49 27.56 -19.82 -5.12
C ILE A 49 28.81 -20.33 -4.37
N PRO A 50 30.02 -19.88 -4.75
CA PRO A 50 31.23 -20.31 -4.09
C PRO A 50 31.37 -19.58 -2.76
N LEU A 51 31.50 -20.35 -1.68
CA LEU A 51 31.62 -19.85 -0.31
C LEU A 51 32.93 -20.31 0.33
N TYR A 52 33.45 -19.47 1.20
CA TYR A 52 34.63 -19.70 2.02
C TYR A 52 34.28 -19.60 3.50
N GLN A 53 34.65 -20.61 4.29
CA GLN A 53 34.54 -20.64 5.73
C GLN A 53 35.90 -21.06 6.31
N ALA A 54 36.48 -20.26 7.18
CA ALA A 54 37.78 -20.59 7.78
C ALA A 54 37.70 -21.75 8.81
N SER A 55 36.54 -21.92 9.45
CA SER A 55 36.25 -22.99 10.41
C SER A 55 34.73 -23.14 10.58
N ALA A 56 34.26 -24.27 11.10
CA ALA A 56 32.82 -24.56 11.27
C ALA A 56 32.05 -23.54 12.15
N LYS A 57 32.74 -22.72 12.96
CA LYS A 57 32.12 -21.67 13.80
C LYS A 57 32.19 -20.28 13.17
N ALA A 58 32.92 -20.11 12.06
CA ALA A 58 33.05 -18.83 11.37
C ALA A 58 31.88 -18.61 10.41
N LYS A 59 31.60 -17.35 10.08
CA LYS A 59 30.64 -17.03 9.01
C LYS A 59 31.20 -17.41 7.64
N PHE A 60 30.32 -17.74 6.69
CA PHE A 60 30.67 -17.89 5.29
C PHE A 60 30.99 -16.54 4.65
N HIS A 61 31.92 -16.57 3.70
CA HIS A 61 32.35 -15.43 2.92
C HIS A 61 32.23 -15.76 1.43
N TRP A 62 31.75 -14.82 0.62
CA TRP A 62 31.59 -15.04 -0.81
C TRP A 62 32.96 -15.13 -1.50
N ALA A 63 33.28 -16.32 -2.00
CA ALA A 63 34.55 -16.66 -2.61
C ALA A 63 34.60 -16.29 -4.09
N HIS A 64 34.32 -15.01 -4.37
CA HIS A 64 34.39 -14.44 -5.69
C HIS A 64 35.19 -13.13 -5.68
N ARG A 65 35.88 -12.81 -6.78
CA ARG A 65 36.74 -11.62 -6.89
C ARG A 65 36.00 -10.31 -6.61
N ARG A 66 34.68 -10.28 -6.83
CA ARG A 66 33.83 -9.10 -6.58
C ARG A 66 33.44 -8.90 -5.12
N SER A 67 33.63 -9.90 -4.24
CA SER A 67 33.17 -9.78 -2.84
C SER A 67 33.88 -8.68 -2.08
N ARG A 68 35.15 -8.41 -2.41
CA ARG A 68 36.00 -7.40 -1.77
C ARG A 68 36.03 -7.48 -0.23
N CYS A 69 35.62 -8.62 0.33
CA CYS A 69 35.45 -8.75 1.76
C CYS A 69 36.82 -8.81 2.44
N LYS A 70 37.03 -7.96 3.44
CA LYS A 70 38.29 -7.88 4.20
C LYS A 70 38.66 -9.19 4.92
N HIS A 71 37.68 -10.08 5.11
CA HIS A 71 37.85 -11.38 5.76
C HIS A 71 38.25 -12.48 4.76
N MET A 72 38.20 -12.23 3.46
CA MET A 72 38.70 -13.17 2.45
C MET A 72 40.23 -13.19 2.43
N PRO A 73 40.86 -14.38 2.39
CA PRO A 73 42.30 -14.52 2.18
C PRO A 73 42.74 -13.76 0.92
N GLY A 74 43.82 -12.97 1.02
CA GLY A 74 44.33 -12.15 -0.10
C GLY A 74 43.69 -10.77 -0.29
N PHE A 75 42.76 -10.34 0.59
CA PHE A 75 42.15 -8.99 0.56
C PHE A 75 42.66 -8.02 1.64
N ARG A 76 43.66 -8.39 2.46
CA ARG A 76 44.34 -7.46 3.38
C ARG A 76 45.06 -6.38 2.56
N GLN A 77 44.75 -5.11 2.84
CA GLN A 77 44.99 -3.89 2.04
C GLN A 77 46.45 -3.43 1.83
N TRP A 78 47.44 -4.32 1.87
CA TRP A 78 48.86 -3.92 1.86
C TRP A 78 49.60 -4.10 0.52
N TYR A 79 48.93 -4.49 -0.58
CA TYR A 79 49.61 -4.75 -1.87
C TYR A 79 48.98 -4.04 -3.08
N SER A 80 49.88 -3.69 -4.01
CA SER A 80 49.72 -2.85 -5.21
C SER A 80 48.59 -3.27 -6.18
N PRO A 81 47.94 -2.34 -6.91
CA PRO A 81 46.85 -2.63 -7.85
C PRO A 81 47.17 -3.59 -9.01
N ASN A 82 48.46 -3.90 -9.27
CA ASN A 82 48.90 -4.62 -10.46
C ASN A 82 49.19 -6.11 -10.26
N GLU A 83 49.00 -6.67 -9.06
CA GLU A 83 49.18 -8.11 -8.84
C GLU A 83 47.90 -8.90 -9.17
N LYS A 84 48.02 -9.88 -10.09
CA LYS A 84 46.97 -10.87 -10.37
C LYS A 84 46.69 -11.65 -9.09
N ARG A 85 45.67 -11.24 -8.33
CA ARG A 85 45.26 -11.95 -7.11
C ARG A 85 44.91 -13.40 -7.43
N PRO A 86 45.46 -14.40 -6.72
CA PRO A 86 44.96 -15.76 -6.82
C PRO A 86 43.47 -15.78 -6.48
N ALA A 87 42.70 -16.63 -7.17
CA ALA A 87 41.29 -16.78 -6.84
C ALA A 87 41.19 -17.23 -5.36
N PRO A 88 40.27 -16.68 -4.57
CA PRO A 88 40.07 -17.15 -3.21
C PRO A 88 39.72 -18.64 -3.24
N TRP A 89 40.29 -19.42 -2.31
CA TRP A 89 39.92 -20.83 -2.20
C TRP A 89 38.45 -20.96 -1.75
N VAL A 90 37.78 -21.98 -2.27
CA VAL A 90 36.36 -22.27 -2.01
C VAL A 90 36.32 -23.47 -1.08
N THR A 91 35.68 -23.34 0.08
CA THR A 91 35.48 -24.47 1.00
C THR A 91 34.13 -25.14 0.82
N ASP A 92 33.17 -24.42 0.25
CA ASP A 92 31.84 -24.94 -0.03
C ASP A 92 31.23 -24.33 -1.31
N ARG A 93 30.37 -25.09 -1.99
CA ARG A 93 29.61 -24.66 -3.17
C ARG A 93 28.14 -24.96 -2.96
N SER A 94 27.43 -23.99 -2.39
CA SER A 94 25.97 -24.06 -2.30
C SER A 94 25.35 -23.94 -3.69
N PRO A 95 24.37 -24.78 -4.07
CA PRO A 95 23.55 -24.57 -5.25
C PRO A 95 22.92 -23.17 -5.25
N ALA A 96 22.84 -22.54 -6.43
CA ALA A 96 22.18 -21.25 -6.55
C ALA A 96 20.66 -21.39 -6.31
N LEU A 97 20.02 -22.38 -6.94
CA LEU A 97 18.62 -22.71 -6.68
C LEU A 97 18.49 -23.52 -5.39
N GLY A 98 17.57 -23.13 -4.50
CA GLY A 98 17.43 -23.71 -3.18
C GLY A 98 18.61 -23.38 -2.28
N PHE A 99 19.18 -22.17 -2.41
CA PHE A 99 20.32 -21.72 -1.61
C PHE A 99 20.06 -21.92 -0.11
N SER A 100 20.84 -22.79 0.52
CA SER A 100 20.55 -23.35 1.85
C SER A 100 21.15 -22.54 3.01
N GLU A 101 22.13 -21.69 2.74
CA GLU A 101 22.81 -20.93 3.78
C GLU A 101 21.96 -19.75 4.26
N SER A 102 21.66 -19.74 5.56
CA SER A 102 20.94 -18.62 6.18
C SER A 102 21.72 -17.31 6.00
N ILE A 103 21.04 -16.18 5.78
CA ILE A 103 21.74 -14.90 5.64
C ILE A 103 22.58 -14.55 6.89
N GLY A 104 22.19 -15.06 8.06
CA GLY A 104 22.91 -14.92 9.32
C GLY A 104 24.24 -15.69 9.36
N SER A 105 24.35 -16.83 8.65
CA SER A 105 25.59 -17.62 8.52
C SER A 105 26.58 -16.98 7.57
N ILE A 106 26.17 -16.00 6.75
CA ILE A 106 27.05 -15.27 5.83
C ILE A 106 27.50 -13.94 6.45
N CYS A 107 28.77 -13.60 6.24
CA CYS A 107 29.30 -12.27 6.58
C CYS A 107 28.48 -11.19 5.87
N MET A 108 28.04 -10.16 6.60
CA MET A 108 27.07 -9.20 6.05
C MET A 108 27.57 -8.44 4.82
N SER A 109 28.87 -8.13 4.74
CA SER A 109 29.47 -7.55 3.53
C SER A 109 29.45 -8.51 2.33
N CYS A 110 29.57 -9.82 2.58
CA CYS A 110 29.49 -10.84 1.53
C CYS A 110 28.05 -11.09 1.11
N ALA A 111 27.13 -11.20 2.07
CA ALA A 111 25.70 -11.41 1.81
C ALA A 111 25.16 -10.33 0.84
N ARG A 112 25.56 -9.07 1.04
CA ARG A 112 25.20 -7.94 0.18
C ARG A 112 25.86 -7.94 -1.21
N ALA A 113 26.89 -8.77 -1.41
CA ALA A 113 27.68 -8.79 -2.63
C ALA A 113 27.42 -10.02 -3.50
N VAL A 114 26.84 -11.10 -2.96
CA VAL A 114 26.53 -12.33 -3.72
C VAL A 114 25.73 -11.97 -4.97
N SER A 115 26.08 -12.56 -6.10
CA SER A 115 25.38 -12.29 -7.36
C SER A 115 25.42 -13.49 -8.28
N ILE A 116 24.34 -13.71 -9.02
CA ILE A 116 24.30 -14.60 -10.19
C ILE A 116 24.29 -13.78 -11.49
N SER A 117 24.14 -14.42 -12.65
CA SER A 117 24.01 -13.70 -13.92
C SER A 117 22.71 -12.90 -13.95
N ALA A 118 22.70 -11.73 -14.59
CA ALA A 118 21.50 -10.87 -14.63
C ALA A 118 20.25 -11.57 -15.21
N PRO A 119 20.33 -12.40 -16.28
CA PRO A 119 19.17 -13.17 -16.74
C PRO A 119 18.66 -14.19 -15.71
N ALA A 120 19.57 -14.84 -14.99
CA ALA A 120 19.21 -15.79 -13.93
C ALA A 120 18.53 -15.10 -12.75
N ASP A 121 19.03 -13.95 -12.34
CA ASP A 121 18.46 -13.13 -11.27
C ASP A 121 17.05 -12.65 -11.62
N ALA A 122 16.86 -12.11 -12.82
CA ALA A 122 15.54 -11.69 -13.30
C ALA A 122 14.55 -12.86 -13.38
N PHE A 123 14.98 -14.03 -13.88
CA PHE A 123 14.15 -15.23 -13.98
C PHE A 123 13.78 -15.79 -12.59
N VAL A 124 14.77 -15.93 -11.70
CA VAL A 124 14.57 -16.45 -10.34
C VAL A 124 13.67 -15.55 -9.52
N ALA A 125 13.81 -14.22 -9.63
CA ALA A 125 12.94 -13.28 -8.92
C ALA A 125 11.46 -13.46 -9.31
N VAL A 126 11.16 -13.62 -10.61
CA VAL A 126 9.77 -13.84 -11.07
C VAL A 126 9.27 -15.23 -10.62
N ALA A 127 10.11 -16.26 -10.70
CA ALA A 127 9.74 -17.61 -10.27
C ALA A 127 9.52 -17.69 -8.75
N ALA A 128 10.36 -17.05 -7.95
CA ALA A 128 10.23 -16.99 -6.50
C ALA A 128 8.94 -16.29 -6.07
N GLU A 129 8.55 -15.21 -6.76
CA GLU A 129 7.24 -14.57 -6.53
C GLU A 129 6.07 -15.43 -6.97
N LEU A 130 6.18 -16.17 -8.08
CA LEU A 130 5.17 -17.15 -8.46
C LEU A 130 5.02 -18.22 -7.39
N PHE A 131 6.12 -18.73 -6.85
CA PHE A 131 6.13 -19.70 -5.77
C PHE A 131 5.47 -19.16 -4.50
N ARG A 132 5.80 -17.93 -4.07
CA ARG A 132 5.06 -17.25 -2.99
C ARG A 132 3.58 -17.09 -3.32
N GLY A 133 3.24 -16.83 -4.59
CA GLY A 133 1.87 -16.75 -5.08
C GLY A 133 1.12 -18.09 -4.96
N LEU A 134 1.76 -19.20 -5.31
CA LEU A 134 1.17 -20.53 -5.15
C LEU A 134 0.95 -20.89 -3.68
N ASP A 135 1.91 -20.54 -2.81
CA ASP A 135 1.77 -20.73 -1.36
C ASP A 135 0.59 -19.88 -0.83
N TRP A 136 0.43 -18.65 -1.33
CA TRP A 136 -0.69 -17.77 -1.01
C TRP A 136 -2.05 -18.32 -1.49
N LEU A 137 -2.11 -18.94 -2.67
CA LEU A 137 -3.32 -19.62 -3.16
C LEU A 137 -3.68 -20.81 -2.29
N GLU A 138 -2.69 -21.60 -1.87
CA GLU A 138 -2.91 -22.74 -1.00
C GLU A 138 -3.38 -22.32 0.39
N ASP A 139 -2.81 -21.26 0.95
CA ASP A 139 -3.27 -20.61 2.20
C ASP A 139 -4.75 -20.23 2.08
N GLY A 140 -5.13 -19.52 1.01
CA GLY A 140 -6.53 -19.17 0.73
C GLY A 140 -7.44 -20.39 0.61
N ARG A 141 -7.02 -21.45 -0.09
CA ARG A 141 -7.82 -22.68 -0.25
C ARG A 141 -8.06 -23.39 1.08
N ARG A 142 -7.02 -23.57 1.89
CA ARG A 142 -7.15 -24.22 3.22
C ARG A 142 -8.06 -23.40 4.13
N SER A 143 -7.95 -22.10 4.03
CA SER A 143 -8.72 -21.17 4.83
C SER A 143 -10.16 -20.97 4.38
N ALA A 144 -10.53 -21.37 3.16
CA ALA A 144 -11.94 -21.40 2.77
C ALA A 144 -12.77 -22.35 3.66
N ASP A 145 -12.12 -23.35 4.28
CA ASP A 145 -12.72 -24.26 5.26
C ASP A 145 -12.75 -23.68 6.69
N GLU A 146 -12.09 -22.54 6.93
CA GLU A 146 -12.02 -21.84 8.21
C GLU A 146 -12.94 -20.60 8.18
N ALA A 147 -13.67 -20.32 9.26
CA ALA A 147 -14.59 -19.18 9.31
C ALA A 147 -13.84 -17.83 9.37
N TRP A 148 -13.43 -17.31 8.20
CA TRP A 148 -12.73 -16.04 8.07
C TRP A 148 -13.63 -14.84 8.37
N THR A 149 -13.00 -13.78 8.88
CA THR A 149 -13.57 -12.43 8.94
C THR A 149 -13.15 -11.60 7.72
N TRP A 150 -13.90 -10.55 7.39
CA TRP A 150 -13.54 -9.64 6.29
C TRP A 150 -12.18 -8.97 6.47
N LEU A 151 -11.77 -8.67 7.72
CA LEU A 151 -10.46 -8.09 8.00
C LEU A 151 -9.32 -9.08 7.74
N GLN A 152 -9.50 -10.36 8.07
CA GLN A 152 -8.53 -11.42 7.74
C GLN A 152 -8.42 -11.58 6.22
N PHE A 153 -9.54 -11.58 5.51
CA PHE A 153 -9.56 -11.60 4.05
C PHE A 153 -8.82 -10.41 3.44
N ALA A 154 -9.08 -9.18 3.90
CA ALA A 154 -8.40 -8.00 3.41
C ALA A 154 -6.87 -8.05 3.65
N ARG A 155 -6.44 -8.55 4.82
CA ARG A 155 -5.01 -8.76 5.15
C ARG A 155 -4.36 -9.83 4.29
N TRP A 156 -5.08 -10.91 4.00
CA TRP A 156 -4.60 -11.95 3.09
C TRP A 156 -4.51 -11.43 1.66
N LYS A 157 -5.56 -10.79 1.14
CA LYS A 157 -5.61 -10.23 -0.23
C LYS A 157 -4.58 -9.12 -0.45
N ALA A 158 -4.32 -8.29 0.55
CA ALA A 158 -3.28 -7.25 0.47
C ALA A 158 -1.86 -7.81 0.29
N ARG A 159 -1.62 -9.06 0.68
CA ARG A 159 -0.33 -9.76 0.51
C ARG A 159 -0.23 -10.53 -0.80
N GLN A 160 -1.22 -10.42 -1.69
CA GLN A 160 -1.23 -11.10 -2.98
C GLN A 160 0.05 -10.78 -3.78
N PRO A 161 0.87 -11.81 -4.11
CA PRO A 161 2.06 -11.62 -4.94
C PRO A 161 1.73 -11.32 -6.40
N LEU A 162 2.76 -10.98 -7.18
CA LEU A 162 2.67 -10.84 -8.64
C LEU A 162 1.64 -9.80 -9.13
N THR A 163 1.40 -8.74 -8.37
CA THR A 163 0.54 -7.62 -8.77
C THR A 163 1.27 -6.66 -9.71
N GLY A 164 0.54 -6.11 -10.69
CA GLY A 164 1.06 -5.12 -11.65
C GLY A 164 1.87 -5.68 -12.83
N ARG A 165 2.29 -4.78 -13.73
CA ARG A 165 2.98 -5.11 -15.00
C ARG A 165 4.48 -5.33 -14.87
N VAL A 166 5.08 -4.95 -13.74
CA VAL A 166 6.52 -5.03 -13.49
C VAL A 166 7.08 -6.45 -13.67
N TRP A 167 6.29 -7.48 -13.35
CA TRP A 167 6.71 -8.88 -13.47
C TRP A 167 6.81 -9.34 -14.93
N ASP A 168 5.90 -8.86 -15.78
CA ASP A 168 5.93 -9.15 -17.22
C ASP A 168 7.14 -8.47 -17.88
N GLU A 169 7.49 -7.26 -17.43
CA GLU A 169 8.66 -6.52 -17.91
C GLU A 169 9.97 -7.16 -17.45
N ARG A 170 10.04 -7.56 -16.18
CA ARG A 170 11.20 -8.28 -15.63
C ARG A 170 11.43 -9.59 -16.38
N LEU A 171 10.36 -10.30 -16.73
CA LEU A 171 10.46 -11.52 -17.54
C LEU A 171 10.85 -11.24 -18.99
N ARG A 172 10.39 -10.13 -19.59
CA ARG A 172 10.83 -9.68 -20.93
C ARG A 172 12.32 -9.29 -20.97
N ALA A 173 12.90 -8.90 -19.84
CA ALA A 173 14.32 -8.56 -19.74
C ALA A 173 15.25 -9.80 -19.77
N VAL A 174 14.72 -11.02 -19.58
CA VAL A 174 15.48 -12.27 -19.67
C VAL A 174 15.81 -12.55 -21.14
N LYS A 175 17.09 -12.44 -21.52
CA LYS A 175 17.58 -12.62 -22.89
C LYS A 175 18.56 -13.79 -22.99
N GLY A 176 18.52 -14.50 -24.12
CA GLY A 176 19.45 -15.58 -24.48
C GLY A 176 18.71 -16.79 -25.03
N LYS A 177 19.31 -17.50 -26.02
CA LYS A 177 18.66 -18.64 -26.69
C LYS A 177 18.28 -19.75 -25.71
N ASP A 178 19.17 -20.03 -24.75
CA ASP A 178 19.02 -21.08 -23.74
C ASP A 178 17.90 -20.82 -22.71
N TRP A 179 17.28 -19.64 -22.72
CA TRP A 179 16.21 -19.26 -21.78
C TRP A 179 14.81 -19.38 -22.38
N THR A 180 14.69 -19.64 -23.69
CA THR A 180 13.42 -19.51 -24.42
C THR A 180 12.33 -20.42 -23.87
N GLU A 181 12.64 -21.69 -23.65
CA GLU A 181 11.69 -22.69 -23.13
C GLU A 181 11.33 -22.42 -21.67
N ALA A 182 12.32 -22.12 -20.83
CA ALA A 182 12.11 -21.78 -19.42
C ALA A 182 11.21 -20.55 -19.23
N VAL A 183 11.43 -19.50 -20.03
CA VAL A 183 10.62 -18.27 -20.02
C VAL A 183 9.21 -18.52 -20.53
N ALA A 184 9.03 -19.36 -21.54
CA ALA A 184 7.72 -19.76 -22.02
C ALA A 184 6.94 -20.56 -20.97
N GLY A 185 7.59 -21.52 -20.30
CA GLY A 185 7.01 -22.28 -19.19
C GLY A 185 6.59 -21.37 -18.04
N LEU A 186 7.46 -20.44 -17.63
CA LEU A 186 7.16 -19.50 -16.56
C LEU A 186 6.02 -18.54 -16.93
N ARG A 187 5.93 -18.07 -18.19
CA ARG A 187 4.78 -17.29 -18.67
C ARG A 187 3.47 -18.08 -18.60
N SER A 188 3.50 -19.34 -19.01
CA SER A 188 2.32 -20.22 -18.96
C SER A 188 1.83 -20.38 -17.51
N ALA A 189 2.76 -20.67 -16.59
CA ALA A 189 2.44 -20.81 -15.16
C ALA A 189 1.94 -19.51 -14.53
N LEU A 190 2.48 -18.35 -14.91
CA LEU A 190 1.97 -17.04 -14.50
C LEU A 190 0.54 -16.79 -15.00
N GLY A 191 0.22 -17.21 -16.24
CA GLY A 191 -1.14 -17.14 -16.78
C GLY A 191 -2.11 -17.96 -15.94
N ALA A 192 -1.80 -19.25 -15.72
CA ALA A 192 -2.61 -20.14 -14.90
C ALA A 192 -2.80 -19.61 -13.47
N TYR A 193 -1.74 -19.11 -12.84
CA TYR A 193 -1.81 -18.46 -11.53
C TYR A 193 -2.78 -17.27 -11.51
N ARG A 194 -2.68 -16.37 -12.49
CA ARG A 194 -3.55 -15.18 -12.56
C ARG A 194 -5.02 -15.54 -12.74
N ASP A 195 -5.31 -16.59 -13.51
CA ASP A 195 -6.67 -17.10 -13.68
C ASP A 195 -7.21 -17.71 -12.38
N GLU A 196 -6.38 -18.47 -11.64
CA GLU A 196 -6.76 -19.08 -10.37
C GLU A 196 -6.96 -18.08 -9.22
N VAL A 197 -6.18 -16.99 -9.18
CA VAL A 197 -6.29 -15.96 -8.13
C VAL A 197 -7.70 -15.43 -7.98
N LYS A 198 -8.36 -15.11 -9.09
CA LYS A 198 -9.72 -14.55 -9.04
C LYS A 198 -10.70 -15.57 -8.44
N VAL A 199 -10.62 -16.82 -8.91
CA VAL A 199 -11.48 -17.91 -8.45
C VAL A 199 -11.29 -18.18 -6.95
N VAL A 200 -10.04 -18.30 -6.49
CA VAL A 200 -9.77 -18.56 -5.06
C VAL A 200 -10.20 -17.37 -4.20
N ALA A 201 -9.93 -16.13 -4.62
CA ALA A 201 -10.36 -14.96 -3.86
C ALA A 201 -11.89 -14.86 -3.77
N GLU A 202 -12.62 -15.20 -4.83
CA GLU A 202 -14.09 -15.29 -4.82
C GLU A 202 -14.57 -16.41 -3.89
N CYS A 203 -14.02 -17.63 -3.97
CA CYS A 203 -14.39 -18.73 -3.09
C CYS A 203 -14.15 -18.43 -1.59
N VAL A 204 -13.04 -17.77 -1.26
CA VAL A 204 -12.77 -17.36 0.13
C VAL A 204 -13.72 -16.25 0.57
N ALA A 205 -14.05 -15.29 -0.32
CA ALA A 205 -15.04 -14.27 0.00
C ALA A 205 -16.43 -14.90 0.24
N ASP A 206 -16.81 -15.90 -0.55
CA ASP A 206 -18.08 -16.62 -0.43
C ASP A 206 -18.14 -17.52 0.83
N SER A 207 -17.01 -18.00 1.34
CA SER A 207 -16.97 -18.79 2.57
C SER A 207 -17.14 -17.95 3.84
N ILE A 208 -16.97 -16.63 3.75
CA ILE A 208 -17.20 -15.71 4.87
C ILE A 208 -18.71 -15.61 5.09
N GLY A 209 -19.21 -16.34 6.09
CA GLY A 209 -20.63 -16.35 6.46
C GLY A 209 -21.18 -14.99 6.94
N GLU A 210 -20.32 -14.00 7.16
CA GLU A 210 -20.71 -12.63 7.44
C GLU A 210 -21.23 -11.94 6.18
N ASN A 211 -22.55 -11.81 6.05
CA ASN A 211 -23.15 -11.01 4.99
C ASN A 211 -22.72 -9.53 5.15
N PRO A 212 -21.98 -8.96 4.18
CA PRO A 212 -21.51 -7.57 4.25
C PRO A 212 -22.63 -6.55 4.31
N GLY A 213 -23.74 -6.81 3.61
CA GLY A 213 -24.91 -5.94 3.58
C GLY A 213 -25.63 -5.93 4.93
N ILE A 214 -25.76 -7.08 5.59
CA ILE A 214 -26.33 -7.14 6.95
C ILE A 214 -25.39 -6.43 7.92
N SER A 215 -24.08 -6.71 7.86
CA SER A 215 -23.11 -6.07 8.75
C SER A 215 -23.09 -4.55 8.63
N ALA A 216 -23.18 -4.04 7.39
CA ALA A 216 -23.37 -2.62 7.10
C ALA A 216 -24.63 -2.05 7.74
N VAL A 217 -25.76 -2.75 7.64
CA VAL A 217 -27.02 -2.36 8.27
C VAL A 217 -26.89 -2.32 9.80
N LEU A 218 -26.21 -3.30 10.39
CA LEU A 218 -26.00 -3.35 11.84
C LEU A 218 -25.11 -2.21 12.34
N GLU A 219 -24.03 -1.86 11.62
CA GLU A 219 -23.19 -0.69 11.96
C GLU A 219 -23.98 0.61 11.84
N ARG A 220 -24.82 0.74 10.81
CA ARG A 220 -25.70 1.88 10.64
C ARG A 220 -26.71 2.01 11.78
N ALA A 221 -27.31 0.91 12.22
CA ALA A 221 -28.22 0.89 13.37
C ALA A 221 -27.51 1.39 14.64
N VAL A 222 -26.28 0.94 14.90
CA VAL A 222 -25.47 1.41 16.02
C VAL A 222 -25.22 2.92 15.92
N LEU A 223 -24.81 3.42 14.74
CA LEU A 223 -24.53 4.84 14.54
C LEU A 223 -25.79 5.71 14.69
N MET A 224 -26.94 5.27 14.18
CA MET A 224 -28.22 5.95 14.36
C MET A 224 -28.57 6.05 15.84
N VAL A 225 -28.46 4.96 16.61
CA VAL A 225 -28.74 5.00 18.04
C VAL A 225 -27.73 5.91 18.78
N GLU A 226 -26.45 5.90 18.40
CA GLU A 226 -25.41 6.79 18.96
C GLU A 226 -25.70 8.28 18.72
N THR A 227 -26.29 8.61 17.58
CA THR A 227 -26.51 10.00 17.15
C THR A 227 -27.89 10.54 17.54
N GLU A 228 -28.91 9.69 17.58
CA GLU A 228 -30.31 10.07 17.77
C GLU A 228 -30.83 9.81 19.20
N SER A 229 -30.02 9.25 20.09
CA SER A 229 -30.44 8.92 21.45
C SER A 229 -29.40 9.25 22.54
N ALA A 230 -29.79 9.07 23.81
CA ALA A 230 -28.96 9.39 24.96
C ALA A 230 -27.95 8.28 25.33
N VAL A 231 -27.74 7.25 24.50
CA VAL A 231 -26.94 6.05 24.86
C VAL A 231 -25.52 6.36 25.33
N LEU A 232 -24.84 7.34 24.74
CA LEU A 232 -23.48 7.71 25.16
C LEU A 232 -23.48 8.40 26.53
N GLN A 233 -24.54 9.16 26.85
CA GLN A 233 -24.70 9.82 28.15
C GLN A 233 -25.07 8.79 29.23
N GLU A 234 -25.96 7.86 28.90
CA GLU A 234 -26.35 6.72 29.76
C GLU A 234 -25.14 5.81 30.05
N SER A 235 -24.32 5.52 29.05
CA SER A 235 -23.07 4.76 29.16
C SER A 235 -22.04 5.44 30.06
N ALA A 236 -21.87 6.76 29.92
CA ALA A 236 -21.01 7.55 30.79
C ALA A 236 -21.50 7.55 32.26
N ALA A 237 -22.82 7.53 32.49
CA ALA A 237 -23.39 7.41 33.83
C ALA A 237 -23.04 6.05 34.47
N VAL A 238 -23.13 4.95 33.71
CA VAL A 238 -22.70 3.62 34.18
C VAL A 238 -21.22 3.60 34.57
N LEU A 239 -20.34 4.19 33.76
CA LEU A 239 -18.92 4.32 34.09
C LEU A 239 -18.66 5.17 35.33
N LYS A 240 -19.45 6.23 35.55
CA LYS A 240 -19.35 7.06 36.75
C LYS A 240 -19.79 6.30 38.01
N ILE A 241 -20.87 5.53 37.92
CA ILE A 241 -21.44 4.79 39.05
C ILE A 241 -20.60 3.57 39.40
N SER A 242 -20.14 2.81 38.40
CA SER A 242 -19.55 1.47 38.61
C SER A 242 -18.18 1.24 37.95
N GLY A 243 -17.66 2.22 37.20
CA GLY A 243 -16.39 2.09 36.52
C GLY A 243 -15.20 2.18 37.47
N CYS A 244 -14.28 1.23 37.38
CA CYS A 244 -13.05 1.18 38.14
C CYS A 244 -11.94 1.94 37.41
N GLY A 245 -11.49 3.05 37.99
CA GLY A 245 -10.38 3.84 37.45
C GLY A 245 -9.01 3.29 37.86
N VAL A 246 -8.09 3.15 36.91
CA VAL A 246 -6.66 3.27 37.17
C VAL A 246 -6.22 4.55 36.47
N ALA A 247 -5.71 5.53 37.22
CA ALA A 247 -5.16 6.74 36.62
C ALA A 247 -4.06 6.36 35.62
N GLN A 248 -4.18 6.81 34.37
CA GLN A 248 -3.07 6.71 33.41
C GLN A 248 -1.85 7.40 34.01
N ASP A 249 -0.68 6.80 33.85
CA ASP A 249 0.58 7.47 34.17
C ASP A 249 0.74 8.75 33.31
N ALA A 250 1.59 9.66 33.77
CA ALA A 250 1.76 10.96 33.13
C ALA A 250 2.30 10.85 31.69
N TYR A 251 2.95 9.73 31.35
CA TYR A 251 3.54 9.49 30.03
C TYR A 251 2.47 9.18 28.98
N THR A 252 1.46 8.38 29.33
CA THR A 252 0.39 7.97 28.41
C THR A 252 -0.56 9.13 28.06
N ARG A 253 -0.76 10.09 28.97
CA ARG A 253 -1.59 11.29 28.76
C ARG A 253 -1.02 12.27 27.73
N MET A 254 0.29 12.23 27.44
CA MET A 254 0.90 13.12 26.44
C MET A 254 0.53 12.73 25.00
N PHE A 255 0.08 11.50 24.76
CA PHE A 255 -0.09 10.96 23.41
C PHE A 255 -1.53 10.54 23.06
N SER A 256 -2.48 10.64 24.00
CA SER A 256 -3.88 10.26 23.74
C SER A 256 -4.85 11.18 24.49
N PRO A 257 -5.98 11.60 23.88
CA PRO A 257 -6.98 12.38 24.60
C PRO A 257 -7.53 11.58 25.77
N ALA A 258 -7.74 12.27 26.89
CA ALA A 258 -8.02 11.70 28.20
C ALA A 258 -9.18 10.68 28.22
N SER A 259 -8.84 9.40 28.33
CA SER A 259 -9.71 8.37 28.89
C SER A 259 -9.11 7.92 30.22
N THR A 260 -9.80 8.20 31.33
CA THR A 260 -9.40 7.79 32.70
C THR A 260 -9.77 6.34 33.04
N TYR A 261 -10.34 5.59 32.09
CA TYR A 261 -10.84 4.23 32.30
C TYR A 261 -10.10 3.23 31.41
N LYS A 262 -9.65 2.11 32.00
CA LYS A 262 -9.19 0.93 31.24
C LYS A 262 -10.35 -0.01 30.88
N GLN A 263 -11.50 0.10 31.55
CA GLN A 263 -12.68 -0.68 31.22
C GLN A 263 -13.34 -0.12 29.94
N ALA A 264 -13.78 -1.02 29.07
CA ALA A 264 -14.46 -0.66 27.84
C ALA A 264 -15.75 0.11 28.14
N GLU A 265 -16.11 1.03 27.24
CA GLU A 265 -17.37 1.76 27.35
C GLU A 265 -18.57 0.79 27.31
N PRO A 266 -19.47 0.79 28.32
CA PRO A 266 -20.58 -0.17 28.43
C PRO A 266 -21.44 -0.26 27.17
N TRP A 267 -21.77 0.88 26.56
CA TRP A 267 -22.50 0.92 25.28
C TRP A 267 -21.77 0.16 24.17
N ARG A 268 -20.45 0.36 24.01
CA ARG A 268 -19.65 -0.30 22.97
C ARG A 268 -19.61 -1.82 23.15
N VAL A 269 -19.57 -2.27 24.40
CA VAL A 269 -19.65 -3.70 24.75
C VAL A 269 -21.00 -4.27 24.34
N VAL A 270 -22.10 -3.62 24.75
CA VAL A 270 -23.47 -4.09 24.42
C VAL A 270 -23.72 -4.07 22.91
N ALA A 271 -23.33 -3.02 22.20
CA ALA A 271 -23.42 -2.95 20.74
C ALA A 271 -22.56 -4.04 20.07
N GLY A 272 -21.41 -4.42 20.64
CA GLY A 272 -20.60 -5.56 20.20
C GLY A 272 -21.31 -6.90 20.37
N ILE A 273 -21.85 -7.17 21.56
CA ILE A 273 -22.62 -8.38 21.87
C ILE A 273 -23.85 -8.49 20.96
N TRP A 274 -24.57 -7.39 20.77
CA TRP A 274 -25.75 -7.33 19.91
C TRP A 274 -25.43 -7.61 18.43
N ARG A 275 -24.40 -6.97 17.89
CA ARG A 275 -23.93 -7.24 16.52
C ARG A 275 -23.54 -8.70 16.34
N HIS A 276 -22.82 -9.27 17.31
CA HIS A 276 -22.40 -10.67 17.24
C HIS A 276 -23.61 -11.61 17.25
N ALA A 277 -24.58 -11.39 18.14
CA ALA A 277 -25.76 -12.23 18.28
C ALA A 277 -26.63 -12.24 17.01
N LEU A 278 -26.82 -11.08 16.37
CA LEU A 278 -27.57 -10.99 15.12
C LEU A 278 -26.84 -11.65 13.95
N LYS A 279 -25.50 -11.59 13.90
CA LYS A 279 -24.72 -12.29 12.87
C LYS A 279 -24.74 -13.81 13.04
N SER A 280 -24.74 -14.31 14.28
CA SER A 280 -24.70 -15.74 14.58
C SER A 280 -26.07 -16.43 14.65
N GLY A 281 -27.17 -15.71 14.38
CA GLY A 281 -28.54 -16.23 14.52
C GLY A 281 -28.88 -16.65 15.96
N SER A 282 -28.18 -16.06 16.93
CA SER A 282 -28.28 -16.30 18.38
C SER A 282 -29.43 -15.49 19.00
N PRO A 283 -29.79 -15.70 20.28
CA PRO A 283 -30.93 -15.03 20.90
C PRO A 283 -30.95 -13.51 20.70
N THR A 284 -32.14 -12.96 20.43
CA THR A 284 -32.41 -11.52 20.23
C THR A 284 -33.30 -10.96 21.34
N GLY A 285 -33.51 -9.64 21.36
CA GLY A 285 -34.44 -9.01 22.30
C GLY A 285 -34.10 -9.25 23.78
N SER A 286 -35.06 -9.77 24.55
CA SER A 286 -34.95 -9.90 26.02
C SER A 286 -33.84 -10.84 26.47
N ASP A 287 -33.62 -11.94 25.74
CA ASP A 287 -32.63 -12.96 26.12
C ASP A 287 -31.21 -12.43 25.91
N LEU A 288 -31.00 -11.69 24.82
CA LEU A 288 -29.75 -10.98 24.57
C LEU A 288 -29.48 -9.91 25.63
N ALA A 289 -30.52 -9.19 26.06
CA ALA A 289 -30.40 -8.20 27.12
C ALA A 289 -30.00 -8.83 28.46
N ALA A 290 -30.51 -10.03 28.77
CA ALA A 290 -30.08 -10.77 29.96
C ALA A 290 -28.61 -11.20 29.86
N ILE A 291 -28.16 -11.68 28.69
CA ILE A 291 -26.76 -12.08 28.46
C ILE A 291 -25.81 -10.88 28.58
N ALA A 292 -26.13 -9.77 27.90
CA ALA A 292 -25.33 -8.56 27.94
C ALA A 292 -25.29 -7.94 29.35
N ALA A 293 -26.39 -8.00 30.08
CA ALA A 293 -26.46 -7.57 31.47
C ALA A 293 -25.63 -8.45 32.40
N ALA A 294 -25.68 -9.78 32.26
CA ALA A 294 -24.86 -10.68 33.05
C ALA A 294 -23.36 -10.42 32.81
N TYR A 295 -22.96 -10.26 31.55
CA TYR A 295 -21.58 -9.93 31.19
C TYR A 295 -21.12 -8.60 31.82
N LEU A 296 -21.94 -7.54 31.71
CA LEU A 296 -21.61 -6.26 32.32
C LEU A 296 -21.68 -6.29 33.86
N ASP A 297 -22.50 -7.14 34.47
CA ASP A 297 -22.54 -7.29 35.92
C ASP A 297 -21.24 -7.91 36.46
N ASP A 298 -20.63 -8.83 35.71
CA ASP A 298 -19.33 -9.42 36.02
C ASP A 298 -18.18 -8.42 35.79
N GLU A 299 -18.23 -7.64 34.70
CA GLU A 299 -17.20 -6.64 34.37
C GLU A 299 -17.29 -5.39 35.27
N PHE A 300 -18.47 -5.06 35.81
CA PHE A 300 -18.70 -3.89 36.67
C PHE A 300 -19.21 -4.30 38.07
N PRO A 301 -18.37 -4.98 38.90
CA PRO A 301 -18.78 -5.55 40.18
C PRO A 301 -18.80 -4.54 41.34
N HIS A 302 -18.40 -3.29 41.10
CA HIS A 302 -18.22 -2.27 42.12
C HIS A 302 -19.21 -1.10 41.95
N VAL A 303 -19.42 -0.36 43.04
CA VAL A 303 -20.24 0.86 43.07
C VAL A 303 -19.44 1.97 43.76
N HIS A 304 -19.24 3.08 43.06
CA HIS A 304 -18.43 4.22 43.48
C HIS A 304 -19.29 5.47 43.75
N ASP A 305 -20.34 5.70 42.97
CA ASP A 305 -21.15 6.92 43.07
C ASP A 305 -22.64 6.65 42.78
N LEU A 306 -23.31 6.01 43.74
CA LEU A 306 -24.74 5.70 43.63
C LEU A 306 -25.62 6.98 43.59
N ALA A 307 -25.12 8.11 44.11
CA ALA A 307 -25.83 9.38 44.08
C ALA A 307 -25.97 9.96 42.65
N SER A 308 -25.21 9.44 41.69
CA SER A 308 -25.31 9.80 40.27
C SER A 308 -26.46 9.11 39.53
N LEU A 309 -27.23 8.24 40.18
CA LEU A 309 -28.42 7.64 39.57
C LEU A 309 -29.50 8.69 39.29
N PRO A 310 -30.16 8.66 38.11
CA PRO A 310 -31.29 9.53 37.83
C PRO A 310 -32.43 9.31 38.83
N THR A 311 -32.96 10.38 39.43
CA THR A 311 -34.16 10.32 40.27
C THR A 311 -35.38 9.95 39.41
N CYS A 312 -35.76 8.68 39.40
CA CYS A 312 -36.92 8.15 38.68
C CYS A 312 -37.62 7.07 39.54
N ALA A 313 -38.94 6.94 39.43
CA ALA A 313 -39.78 6.01 40.19
C ALA A 313 -39.44 4.52 40.00
N LEU A 314 -38.70 4.16 38.94
CA LEU A 314 -38.13 2.82 38.73
C LEU A 314 -36.96 2.50 39.69
N HIS A 315 -36.42 3.51 40.39
CA HIS A 315 -35.27 3.41 41.29
C HIS A 315 -35.65 3.73 42.74
N GLU A 316 -36.90 3.48 43.16
CA GLU A 316 -37.27 3.40 44.57
C GLU A 316 -37.01 1.97 45.06
N PRO A 317 -35.88 1.70 45.72
CA PRO A 317 -35.47 0.33 45.99
C PRO A 317 -36.25 -0.24 47.16
N THR A 318 -36.95 -1.36 46.95
CA THR A 318 -37.39 -2.21 48.05
C THR A 318 -36.17 -2.83 48.72
N VAL A 319 -35.99 -2.58 50.02
CA VAL A 319 -34.95 -3.22 50.84
C VAL A 319 -35.33 -4.70 50.99
N GLU A 320 -34.43 -5.59 50.59
CA GLU A 320 -34.67 -7.03 50.72
C GLU A 320 -34.12 -7.55 52.06
N PRO A 321 -34.78 -8.52 52.71
CA PRO A 321 -34.29 -9.12 53.95
C PRO A 321 -32.90 -9.74 53.74
N GLY A 322 -31.90 -9.28 54.50
CA GLY A 322 -30.52 -9.79 54.44
C GLY A 322 -29.55 -8.94 53.62
N ASP A 323 -30.01 -7.83 53.01
CA ASP A 323 -29.12 -6.90 52.33
C ASP A 323 -28.16 -6.18 53.30
N SER A 324 -26.86 -6.21 52.96
CA SER A 324 -25.88 -5.27 53.48
C SER A 324 -25.89 -3.98 52.65
N VAL A 325 -25.32 -2.89 53.17
CA VAL A 325 -25.19 -1.64 52.39
C VAL A 325 -24.50 -1.87 51.04
N HIS A 326 -23.52 -2.78 50.98
CA HIS A 326 -22.79 -3.11 49.76
C HIS A 326 -23.63 -3.96 48.79
N SER A 327 -24.32 -4.99 49.27
CA SER A 327 -25.16 -5.84 48.41
C SER A 327 -26.38 -5.08 47.89
N TRP A 328 -26.95 -4.21 48.72
CA TRP A 328 -28.03 -3.30 48.34
C TRP A 328 -27.59 -2.32 47.25
N ALA A 329 -26.45 -1.62 47.43
CA ALA A 329 -25.94 -0.68 46.45
C ALA A 329 -25.58 -1.37 45.12
N LEU A 330 -24.97 -2.56 45.18
CA LEU A 330 -24.66 -3.36 44.01
C LEU A 330 -25.92 -3.78 43.26
N ARG A 331 -26.93 -4.30 43.97
CA ARG A 331 -28.22 -4.70 43.37
C ARG A 331 -28.90 -3.55 42.66
N ILE A 332 -28.95 -2.36 43.27
CA ILE A 332 -29.52 -1.17 42.63
C ILE A 332 -28.75 -0.77 41.37
N ALA A 333 -27.43 -0.76 41.42
CA ALA A 333 -26.60 -0.44 40.26
C ALA A 333 -26.79 -1.47 39.13
N GLN A 334 -26.90 -2.76 39.46
CA GLN A 334 -27.21 -3.83 38.51
C GLN A 334 -28.60 -3.66 37.89
N ASP A 335 -29.62 -3.36 38.69
CA ASP A 335 -30.98 -3.16 38.22
C ASP A 335 -31.07 -1.94 37.28
N HIS A 336 -30.39 -0.84 37.62
CA HIS A 336 -30.25 0.31 36.74
C HIS A 336 -29.60 -0.05 35.40
N ARG A 337 -28.45 -0.76 35.44
CA ARG A 337 -27.77 -1.23 34.22
C ARG A 337 -28.67 -2.12 33.37
N ARG A 338 -29.40 -3.06 33.98
CA ARG A 338 -30.31 -3.98 33.28
C ARG A 338 -31.43 -3.25 32.56
N VAL A 339 -31.98 -2.19 33.15
CA VAL A 339 -32.99 -1.34 32.49
C VAL A 339 -32.37 -0.63 31.28
N LEU A 340 -31.21 0.02 31.45
CA LEU A 340 -30.52 0.69 30.35
C LEU A 340 -30.17 -0.27 29.20
N ILE A 341 -29.61 -1.44 29.52
CA ILE A 341 -29.21 -2.45 28.52
C ILE A 341 -30.42 -2.96 27.73
N ARG A 342 -31.56 -3.16 28.40
CA ARG A 342 -32.81 -3.56 27.73
C ARG A 342 -33.29 -2.48 26.77
N ASP A 343 -33.26 -1.22 27.18
CA ASP A 343 -33.64 -0.08 26.34
C ASP A 343 -32.66 0.08 25.17
N TRP A 344 -31.36 -0.09 25.39
CA TRP A 344 -30.33 -0.05 24.36
C TRP A 344 -30.54 -1.11 23.29
N ILE A 345 -30.78 -2.36 23.69
CA ILE A 345 -31.06 -3.44 22.74
C ILE A 345 -32.38 -3.21 22.00
N ALA A 346 -33.43 -2.73 22.69
CA ALA A 346 -34.68 -2.39 22.02
C ALA A 346 -34.50 -1.27 20.98
N ARG A 347 -33.72 -0.21 21.28
CA ARG A 347 -33.38 0.86 20.33
C ARG A 347 -32.61 0.30 19.12
N LEU A 348 -31.64 -0.58 19.36
CA LEU A 348 -30.86 -1.24 18.30
C LEU A 348 -31.73 -2.15 17.42
N ASP A 349 -32.59 -2.97 18.02
CA ASP A 349 -33.51 -3.85 17.29
C ASP A 349 -34.51 -3.04 16.43
N MET A 350 -35.06 -1.95 16.97
CA MET A 350 -35.94 -1.05 16.21
C MET A 350 -35.21 -0.37 15.05
N ALA A 351 -34.00 0.15 15.28
CA ALA A 351 -33.19 0.77 14.24
C ALA A 351 -32.85 -0.26 13.14
N ALA A 352 -32.38 -1.44 13.52
CA ALA A 352 -32.06 -2.50 12.56
C ALA A 352 -33.30 -2.97 11.78
N ALA A 353 -34.45 -3.15 12.41
CA ALA A 353 -35.68 -3.55 11.73
C ALA A 353 -36.10 -2.54 10.64
N GLY A 354 -36.08 -1.24 10.96
CA GLY A 354 -36.40 -0.19 9.98
C GLY A 354 -35.43 -0.13 8.80
N LEU A 355 -34.17 -0.53 9.02
CA LEU A 355 -33.15 -0.59 7.98
C LEU A 355 -33.25 -1.86 7.14
N LEU A 356 -33.43 -3.02 7.78
CA LEU A 356 -33.53 -4.32 7.10
C LEU A 356 -34.70 -4.38 6.12
N ASP A 357 -35.85 -3.78 6.46
CA ASP A 357 -37.02 -3.70 5.57
C ASP A 357 -36.73 -2.93 4.26
N SER A 358 -35.77 -2.00 4.28
CA SER A 358 -35.37 -1.23 3.08
C SER A 358 -34.30 -1.91 2.22
N HIS A 359 -33.71 -3.00 2.70
CA HIS A 359 -32.52 -3.64 2.09
C HIS A 359 -32.76 -5.03 1.48
N LEU A 360 -34.01 -5.52 1.46
CA LEU A 360 -34.35 -6.88 0.96
C LEU A 360 -34.21 -7.07 -0.57
N ASP A 361 -34.03 -6.01 -1.37
CA ASP A 361 -33.86 -6.06 -2.84
C ASP A 361 -32.51 -5.48 -3.33
N ALA A 362 -31.45 -5.56 -2.53
CA ALA A 362 -30.14 -5.02 -2.92
C ALA A 362 -29.42 -5.93 -3.94
N SER A 363 -29.39 -5.53 -5.21
CA SER A 363 -28.60 -6.19 -6.25
C SER A 363 -27.10 -6.15 -5.95
N ASN A 364 -26.40 -7.26 -6.21
CA ASN A 364 -24.93 -7.36 -6.16
C ASN A 364 -24.25 -6.84 -7.44
N GLU A 365 -25.01 -6.26 -8.37
CA GLU A 365 -24.46 -5.66 -9.57
C GLU A 365 -23.60 -4.42 -9.22
N CYS A 366 -22.33 -4.46 -9.64
CA CYS A 366 -21.36 -3.40 -9.36
C CYS A 366 -21.59 -2.17 -10.26
N THR A 367 -22.47 -1.28 -9.80
CA THR A 367 -22.98 -0.10 -10.51
C THR A 367 -22.39 1.23 -10.02
N HIS A 368 -21.56 1.22 -8.97
CA HIS A 368 -21.01 2.42 -8.34
C HIS A 368 -19.49 2.35 -8.23
N LEU A 369 -18.86 3.53 -8.16
CA LEU A 369 -17.46 3.69 -7.80
C LEU A 369 -17.37 4.23 -6.38
N ILE A 370 -16.40 3.72 -5.61
CA ILE A 370 -16.10 4.20 -4.25
C ILE A 370 -14.61 4.52 -4.19
N CYS A 371 -14.27 5.73 -3.73
CA CYS A 371 -12.89 6.12 -3.50
C CYS A 371 -12.48 5.83 -2.05
N ILE A 372 -11.41 5.05 -1.89
CA ILE A 372 -10.87 4.59 -0.61
C ILE A 372 -9.50 5.24 -0.41
N PRO A 373 -9.37 6.21 0.51
CA PRO A 373 -8.11 6.93 0.73
C PRO A 373 -7.07 6.19 1.59
N TRP A 374 -7.43 5.03 2.17
CA TRP A 374 -6.59 4.25 3.08
C TRP A 374 -6.40 2.80 2.60
N TRP A 375 -6.18 2.64 1.31
CA TRP A 375 -5.97 1.31 0.74
C TRP A 375 -4.57 0.76 1.08
N PRO A 376 -4.41 -0.55 1.34
CA PRO A 376 -5.45 -1.56 1.52
C PRO A 376 -6.10 -1.50 2.92
N LEU A 377 -7.33 -2.02 3.04
CA LEU A 377 -8.13 -1.98 4.27
C LEU A 377 -7.71 -3.05 5.30
N THR A 378 -6.47 -2.96 5.79
CA THR A 378 -5.85 -3.99 6.65
C THR A 378 -5.68 -3.59 8.11
N GLY A 379 -5.84 -2.30 8.42
CA GLY A 379 -5.66 -1.75 9.76
C GLY A 379 -6.79 -2.13 10.72
N ASP A 380 -6.47 -2.21 12.01
CA ASP A 380 -7.49 -2.34 13.07
C ASP A 380 -8.44 -1.12 13.03
N GLY A 381 -9.75 -1.35 13.19
CA GLY A 381 -10.77 -0.31 13.03
C GLY A 381 -11.36 -0.19 11.62
N MET A 382 -10.87 -0.98 10.65
CA MET A 382 -11.40 -1.03 9.28
C MET A 382 -12.42 -2.17 9.07
N GLU A 383 -12.82 -2.89 10.12
CA GLU A 383 -13.66 -4.08 10.05
C GLU A 383 -14.97 -3.82 9.27
N ALA A 384 -15.58 -2.66 9.51
CA ALA A 384 -16.85 -2.26 8.89
C ALA A 384 -16.76 -2.11 7.36
N ILE A 385 -15.57 -1.86 6.80
CA ILE A 385 -15.37 -1.63 5.36
C ILE A 385 -14.40 -2.62 4.71
N ALA A 386 -13.76 -3.51 5.48
CA ALA A 386 -12.78 -4.47 4.97
C ALA A 386 -13.34 -5.36 3.85
N TYR A 387 -14.66 -5.62 3.84
CA TYR A 387 -15.32 -6.36 2.77
C TYR A 387 -15.14 -5.70 1.40
N LEU A 388 -14.93 -4.38 1.32
CA LEU A 388 -14.69 -3.67 0.06
C LEU A 388 -13.44 -4.19 -0.65
N SER A 389 -12.53 -4.84 0.07
CA SER A 389 -11.37 -5.51 -0.53
C SER A 389 -11.76 -6.63 -1.48
N GLN A 390 -12.97 -7.19 -1.43
CA GLN A 390 -13.42 -8.22 -2.38
C GLN A 390 -13.58 -7.66 -3.80
N PHE A 391 -13.94 -6.38 -3.92
CA PHE A 391 -14.26 -5.74 -5.18
C PHE A 391 -13.04 -5.41 -6.04
N GLU A 392 -13.28 -5.21 -7.33
CA GLU A 392 -12.25 -4.87 -8.31
C GLU A 392 -11.75 -3.43 -8.10
N VAL A 393 -10.42 -3.28 -8.02
CA VAL A 393 -9.76 -1.97 -8.06
C VAL A 393 -9.65 -1.53 -9.51
N ILE A 394 -10.31 -0.43 -9.85
CA ILE A 394 -10.35 0.12 -11.22
C ILE A 394 -9.44 1.34 -11.40
N GLY A 395 -8.91 1.89 -10.31
CA GLY A 395 -7.99 3.02 -10.30
C GLY A 395 -7.10 2.99 -9.06
N GLY A 396 -5.82 3.30 -9.23
CA GLY A 396 -4.82 3.09 -8.18
C GLY A 396 -4.51 1.59 -7.95
N PRO A 397 -4.01 1.20 -6.78
CA PRO A 397 -3.68 2.06 -5.65
C PRO A 397 -2.50 2.99 -5.95
N VAL A 398 -2.61 4.27 -5.58
CA VAL A 398 -1.53 5.26 -5.74
C VAL A 398 -1.06 5.72 -4.37
N ALA A 399 0.23 5.61 -4.08
CA ALA A 399 0.81 6.08 -2.82
C ALA A 399 0.97 7.61 -2.85
N VAL A 400 0.41 8.27 -1.82
CA VAL A 400 0.40 9.73 -1.66
C VAL A 400 0.99 10.10 -0.30
N GLU A 401 1.92 11.04 -0.30
CA GLU A 401 2.55 11.56 0.91
C GLU A 401 1.68 12.67 1.51
N ARG A 402 0.98 12.36 2.60
CA ARG A 402 0.08 13.32 3.28
C ARG A 402 0.58 13.81 4.64
N ARG A 403 1.64 13.22 5.20
CA ARG A 403 2.18 13.59 6.51
C ARG A 403 3.70 13.51 6.55
N PRO A 404 4.38 14.43 7.28
CA PRO A 404 5.83 14.40 7.47
C PRO A 404 6.36 13.23 8.34
N PHE A 405 5.49 12.30 8.75
CA PHE A 405 5.82 11.22 9.71
C PHE A 405 5.71 9.79 9.13
N GLY A 406 5.80 9.62 7.81
CA GLY A 406 6.28 8.37 7.22
C GLY A 406 5.32 7.17 7.15
N PHE A 407 4.00 7.39 7.12
CA PHE A 407 3.07 6.34 6.70
C PHE A 407 2.62 6.61 5.27
N GLU A 408 2.87 5.65 4.36
CA GLU A 408 2.36 5.69 2.99
C GLU A 408 0.84 5.50 2.99
N GLU A 409 0.08 6.55 2.69
CA GLU A 409 -1.36 6.42 2.42
C GLU A 409 -1.54 6.09 0.93
N LYS A 410 -2.25 5.00 0.60
CA LYS A 410 -2.59 4.71 -0.79
C LYS A 410 -4.06 4.97 -1.07
N VAL A 411 -4.34 5.64 -2.18
CA VAL A 411 -5.70 5.92 -2.65
C VAL A 411 -6.06 4.93 -3.75
N ALA A 412 -7.19 4.24 -3.60
CA ALA A 412 -7.73 3.33 -4.59
C ALA A 412 -9.19 3.66 -4.90
N VAL A 413 -9.63 3.35 -6.13
CA VAL A 413 -11.04 3.42 -6.53
C VAL A 413 -11.51 2.02 -6.84
N VAL A 414 -12.55 1.57 -6.14
CA VAL A 414 -13.15 0.24 -6.33
C VAL A 414 -14.49 0.35 -7.03
N ARG A 415 -14.83 -0.69 -7.80
CA ARG A 415 -16.14 -0.85 -8.42
C ARG A 415 -17.02 -1.72 -7.54
N ALA A 416 -18.09 -1.17 -6.98
CA ALA A 416 -18.92 -1.83 -5.98
C ALA A 416 -20.43 -1.70 -6.26
N PRO A 417 -21.28 -2.49 -5.61
CA PRO A 417 -22.73 -2.36 -5.71
C PRO A 417 -23.27 -1.08 -5.05
N ALA A 418 -24.51 -0.73 -5.39
CA ALA A 418 -25.19 0.45 -4.84
C ALA A 418 -25.32 0.42 -3.32
N TRP A 419 -25.56 -0.76 -2.73
CA TRP A 419 -25.68 -0.90 -1.27
C TRP A 419 -24.36 -0.61 -0.55
N ALA A 420 -23.21 -0.96 -1.14
CA ALA A 420 -21.90 -0.67 -0.57
C ALA A 420 -21.58 0.83 -0.66
N ALA A 421 -22.01 1.48 -1.76
CA ALA A 421 -21.89 2.93 -1.92
C ALA A 421 -22.76 3.69 -0.91
N ALA A 422 -24.00 3.24 -0.66
CA ALA A 422 -24.88 3.79 0.36
C ALA A 422 -24.28 3.62 1.77
N HIS A 423 -23.82 2.41 2.11
CA HIS A 423 -23.18 2.13 3.40
C HIS A 423 -21.97 3.04 3.65
N THR A 424 -21.07 3.16 2.66
CA THR A 424 -19.85 3.95 2.83
C THR A 424 -20.09 5.46 2.91
N ALA A 425 -21.22 5.94 2.38
CA ALA A 425 -21.64 7.34 2.51
C ALA A 425 -22.18 7.70 3.91
N GLU A 426 -22.58 6.70 4.70
CA GLU A 426 -23.16 6.89 6.04
C GLU A 426 -22.14 6.67 7.17
N LEU A 427 -20.90 6.31 6.84
CA LEU A 427 -19.83 6.23 7.82
C LEU A 427 -19.61 7.59 8.51
N ARG A 428 -19.08 7.56 9.73
CA ARG A 428 -18.67 8.78 10.47
C ARG A 428 -17.80 9.72 9.62
N THR A 429 -16.93 9.13 8.79
CA THR A 429 -16.23 9.82 7.71
C THR A 429 -16.69 9.22 6.39
N PRO A 430 -17.67 9.83 5.70
CA PRO A 430 -18.21 9.30 4.46
C PRO A 430 -17.13 9.10 3.40
N LEU A 431 -17.16 7.96 2.71
CA LEU A 431 -16.37 7.78 1.49
C LEU A 431 -17.10 8.39 0.31
N ARG A 432 -16.33 8.95 -0.62
CA ARG A 432 -16.89 9.47 -1.86
C ARG A 432 -17.32 8.32 -2.75
N SER A 433 -18.57 8.34 -3.18
CA SER A 433 -19.11 7.38 -4.15
C SER A 433 -19.93 8.07 -5.23
N GLU A 434 -19.93 7.51 -6.44
CA GLU A 434 -20.71 8.01 -7.59
C GLU A 434 -21.21 6.82 -8.45
N PRO A 435 -22.43 6.87 -9.01
CA PRO A 435 -22.89 5.87 -9.99
C PRO A 435 -22.00 5.86 -11.24
N ILE A 436 -21.81 4.68 -11.85
CA ILE A 436 -20.95 4.52 -13.03
C ILE A 436 -21.67 5.05 -14.28
N THR A 437 -21.08 6.06 -14.91
CA THR A 437 -21.44 6.55 -16.25
C THR A 437 -20.28 6.42 -17.24
N ASP A 438 -19.06 6.66 -16.77
CA ASP A 438 -17.80 6.48 -17.50
C ASP A 438 -16.73 6.07 -16.48
N GLN A 439 -16.56 4.75 -16.32
CA GLN A 439 -15.71 4.15 -15.29
C GLN A 439 -14.30 4.73 -15.28
N ARG A 440 -13.66 4.85 -16.45
CA ARG A 440 -12.27 5.31 -16.57
C ARG A 440 -12.16 6.79 -16.22
N ARG A 441 -13.08 7.62 -16.71
CA ARG A 441 -13.06 9.06 -16.42
C ARG A 441 -13.31 9.34 -14.95
N GLN A 442 -14.29 8.67 -14.37
CA GLN A 442 -14.70 8.91 -12.99
C GLN A 442 -13.62 8.42 -12.01
N SER A 443 -12.93 7.30 -12.27
CA SER A 443 -11.85 6.84 -11.39
C SER A 443 -10.68 7.83 -11.34
N VAL A 444 -10.25 8.37 -12.49
CA VAL A 444 -9.23 9.43 -12.54
C VAL A 444 -9.69 10.65 -11.75
N LYS A 445 -10.91 11.14 -12.00
CA LYS A 445 -11.48 12.30 -11.27
C LYS A 445 -11.46 12.08 -9.76
N MET A 446 -11.91 10.91 -9.28
CA MET A 446 -11.92 10.59 -7.85
C MET A 446 -10.52 10.55 -7.25
N LEU A 447 -9.53 9.93 -7.93
CA LEU A 447 -8.14 9.91 -7.49
C LEU A 447 -7.56 11.33 -7.38
N ARG A 448 -7.77 12.16 -8.41
CA ARG A 448 -7.30 13.55 -8.47
C ARG A 448 -7.88 14.34 -7.30
N GLN A 449 -9.18 14.23 -7.05
CA GLN A 449 -9.89 14.87 -5.92
C GLN A 449 -9.36 14.48 -4.53
N HIS A 450 -8.66 13.35 -4.42
CA HIS A 450 -8.01 12.89 -3.21
C HIS A 450 -6.49 13.13 -3.19
N GLY A 451 -5.98 14.03 -4.03
CA GLY A 451 -4.60 14.53 -3.97
C GLY A 451 -3.60 13.76 -4.82
N VAL A 452 -4.05 12.90 -5.74
CA VAL A 452 -3.17 12.29 -6.74
C VAL A 452 -2.88 13.31 -7.85
N ALA A 453 -1.62 13.67 -8.06
CA ALA A 453 -1.24 14.68 -9.06
C ALA A 453 -1.29 14.14 -10.50
N LEU A 454 -0.90 12.90 -10.74
CA LEU A 454 -0.99 12.26 -12.06
C LEU A 454 -1.45 10.82 -11.91
N VAL A 455 -2.28 10.35 -12.85
CA VAL A 455 -2.77 8.96 -12.87
C VAL A 455 -2.26 8.27 -14.14
N GLU A 456 -1.60 7.12 -14.02
CA GLU A 456 -1.02 6.37 -15.15
C GLU A 456 -2.03 6.09 -16.29
N GLY A 457 -3.30 5.87 -15.92
CA GLY A 457 -4.40 5.63 -16.86
C GLY A 457 -5.06 6.87 -17.47
N GLU A 458 -4.62 8.09 -17.12
CA GLU A 458 -5.18 9.34 -17.62
C GLU A 458 -4.81 9.59 -19.10
N PHE A 459 -3.61 9.17 -19.51
CA PHE A 459 -3.10 9.44 -20.84
C PHE A 459 -3.53 8.35 -21.84
N VAL A 460 -4.36 8.73 -22.81
CA VAL A 460 -4.71 7.86 -23.94
C VAL A 460 -3.54 7.83 -24.93
N ALA A 461 -3.30 6.70 -25.60
CA ALA A 461 -2.28 6.56 -26.63
C ALA A 461 -2.56 7.48 -27.84
N ARG A 462 -2.17 8.75 -27.73
CA ARG A 462 -2.31 9.79 -28.75
C ARG A 462 -0.93 10.08 -29.34
N ARG A 463 -0.81 10.03 -30.67
CA ARG A 463 0.48 10.27 -31.37
C ARG A 463 0.82 11.75 -31.58
N LYS A 464 -0.20 12.62 -31.67
CA LYS A 464 -0.03 14.06 -31.94
C LYS A 464 -0.49 14.89 -30.75
N PRO A 465 0.11 16.05 -30.46
CA PRO A 465 -0.41 16.97 -29.45
C PRO A 465 -1.81 17.49 -29.82
N SER A 466 -2.59 17.94 -28.83
CA SER A 466 -3.83 18.68 -29.07
C SER A 466 -3.53 20.12 -29.46
N SER A 467 -4.53 20.84 -29.96
CA SER A 467 -4.41 22.29 -30.19
C SER A 467 -4.04 23.05 -28.92
N VAL A 468 -4.54 22.63 -27.75
CA VAL A 468 -4.21 23.24 -26.45
C VAL A 468 -2.72 23.11 -26.15
N VAL A 469 -2.14 21.93 -26.37
CA VAL A 469 -0.70 21.69 -26.17
C VAL A 469 0.12 22.45 -27.22
N GLU A 470 -0.30 22.46 -28.49
CA GLU A 470 0.38 23.18 -29.56
C GLU A 470 0.41 24.69 -29.31
N GLU A 471 -0.72 25.29 -28.92
CA GLU A 471 -0.83 26.72 -28.58
C GLU A 471 0.04 27.06 -27.35
N ALA A 472 0.02 26.22 -26.31
CA ALA A 472 0.84 26.42 -25.12
C ALA A 472 2.35 26.34 -25.43
N ARG A 473 2.77 25.37 -26.26
CA ARG A 473 4.16 25.25 -26.72
C ARG A 473 4.61 26.48 -27.51
N ALA A 474 3.78 26.96 -28.43
CA ALA A 474 4.07 28.16 -29.20
C ALA A 474 4.17 29.41 -28.32
N LEU A 475 3.34 29.52 -27.30
CA LEU A 475 3.39 30.62 -26.33
C LEU A 475 4.70 30.61 -25.52
N ARG A 476 5.14 29.43 -25.06
CA ARG A 476 6.42 29.27 -24.35
C ARG A 476 7.64 29.54 -25.24
N ASP A 477 7.56 29.16 -26.52
CA ASP A 477 8.61 29.46 -27.49
C ASP A 477 8.81 30.97 -27.67
N ASN A 478 7.70 31.69 -27.87
CA ASN A 478 7.69 33.14 -28.06
C ASN A 478 8.11 33.91 -26.79
N ALA A 479 7.70 33.46 -25.60
CA ALA A 479 8.06 34.12 -24.34
C ALA A 479 9.57 34.10 -24.08
N SER A 480 10.24 32.98 -24.38
CA SER A 480 11.71 32.86 -24.27
C SER A 480 12.44 33.75 -25.30
N ALA A 481 11.85 33.96 -26.49
CA ALA A 481 12.42 34.85 -27.49
C ALA A 481 12.39 36.34 -27.10
N ALA A 482 11.44 36.74 -26.24
CA ALA A 482 11.27 38.13 -25.83
C ALA A 482 12.34 38.62 -24.84
N ASN A 483 12.94 37.73 -24.03
CA ASN A 483 13.97 38.15 -23.07
C ASN A 483 15.00 37.04 -22.76
N PRO A 484 16.03 36.86 -23.63
CA PRO A 484 16.99 35.75 -23.53
C PRO A 484 18.00 35.88 -22.37
N TYR A 485 18.03 37.01 -21.67
CA TYR A 485 19.04 37.32 -20.64
C TYR A 485 18.61 36.95 -19.22
N TRP A 486 17.36 36.53 -19.02
CA TRP A 486 16.87 36.04 -17.74
C TRP A 486 17.06 34.53 -17.65
N TYR A 487 17.74 34.07 -16.60
CA TYR A 487 18.05 32.65 -16.40
C TYR A 487 16.79 31.79 -16.39
N GLU A 488 15.70 32.33 -15.84
CA GLU A 488 14.32 31.80 -15.81
C GLU A 488 13.65 31.65 -17.19
N HIS A 489 14.29 32.06 -18.28
CA HIS A 489 13.78 31.88 -19.65
C HIS A 489 14.79 31.21 -20.59
N SER A 490 15.89 30.70 -20.02
CA SER A 490 16.95 30.04 -20.78
C SER A 490 16.47 28.71 -21.36
N ARG A 491 16.80 28.46 -22.63
CA ARG A 491 16.45 27.23 -23.36
C ARG A 491 17.72 26.66 -24.03
N PRO A 492 18.54 25.92 -23.26
CA PRO A 492 19.89 25.54 -23.67
C PRO A 492 19.93 24.35 -24.64
N LEU A 493 18.80 23.65 -24.84
CA LEU A 493 18.71 22.46 -25.71
C LEU A 493 17.96 22.74 -27.02
N ARG A 494 17.99 23.99 -27.51
CA ARG A 494 17.41 24.34 -28.82
C ARG A 494 18.09 23.57 -29.96
N PRO A 495 17.43 23.39 -31.12
CA PRO A 495 18.07 22.78 -32.29
C PRO A 495 19.40 23.47 -32.64
N GLY A 496 20.46 22.67 -32.76
CA GLY A 496 21.82 23.16 -33.01
C GLY A 496 22.58 23.67 -31.78
N ALA A 497 22.08 23.43 -30.57
CA ALA A 497 22.77 23.80 -29.33
C ALA A 497 24.10 23.06 -29.16
N VAL A 498 25.09 23.77 -28.63
CA VAL A 498 26.40 23.24 -28.26
C VAL A 498 26.53 23.14 -26.74
N PRO A 499 27.31 22.19 -26.19
CA PRO A 499 27.45 22.03 -24.76
C PRO A 499 27.96 23.31 -24.06
N PRO A 500 27.52 23.59 -22.82
CA PRO A 500 27.98 24.74 -22.07
C PRO A 500 29.47 24.61 -21.73
N ARG A 501 30.21 25.72 -21.66
CA ARG A 501 31.59 25.72 -21.14
C ARG A 501 31.59 25.25 -19.68
N PRO A 502 32.43 24.28 -19.28
CA PRO A 502 33.70 23.86 -19.90
C PRO A 502 33.64 22.71 -20.93
N TYR A 503 32.46 22.20 -21.30
CA TYR A 503 32.29 21.01 -22.16
C TYR A 503 32.20 21.32 -23.66
N ALA A 504 32.47 22.56 -24.08
CA ALA A 504 32.19 23.03 -25.44
C ALA A 504 32.94 22.26 -26.55
N ASP A 505 34.07 21.62 -26.21
CA ASP A 505 34.88 20.82 -27.13
C ASP A 505 34.55 19.32 -27.08
N GLU A 506 33.60 18.90 -26.23
CA GLU A 506 33.15 17.53 -26.05
C GLU A 506 31.74 17.33 -26.64
N PRO A 507 31.34 16.09 -27.04
CA PRO A 507 29.94 15.82 -27.35
C PRO A 507 29.07 15.96 -26.10
N TRP A 508 27.77 16.21 -26.30
CA TRP A 508 26.80 16.25 -25.20
C TRP A 508 26.89 14.98 -24.35
N SER A 509 27.23 15.16 -23.08
CA SER A 509 27.19 14.11 -22.06
C SER A 509 25.98 14.30 -21.16
N TRP A 510 25.53 13.22 -20.50
CA TRP A 510 24.43 13.30 -19.54
C TRP A 510 24.64 14.40 -18.49
N PHE A 511 25.89 14.61 -18.05
CA PHE A 511 26.25 15.61 -17.06
C PHE A 511 26.16 17.03 -17.65
N ALA A 512 26.68 17.23 -18.86
CA ALA A 512 26.63 18.52 -19.55
C ALA A 512 25.18 18.96 -19.82
N VAL A 513 24.31 18.03 -20.22
CA VAL A 513 22.87 18.31 -20.40
C VAL A 513 22.24 18.78 -19.10
N ARG A 514 22.47 18.08 -17.99
CA ARG A 514 21.89 18.44 -16.69
C ARG A 514 22.39 19.77 -16.16
N CYS A 515 23.69 20.05 -16.25
CA CYS A 515 24.23 21.35 -15.87
C CYS A 515 23.65 22.49 -16.73
N ALA A 516 23.41 22.24 -18.02
CA ALA A 516 22.76 23.22 -18.87
C ALA A 516 21.31 23.48 -18.41
N LEU A 517 20.61 22.44 -17.96
CA LEU A 517 19.22 22.50 -17.55
C LEU A 517 18.98 23.10 -16.15
N GLU A 518 20.00 23.36 -15.33
CA GLU A 518 19.81 24.00 -14.01
C GLU A 518 19.08 25.35 -14.16
N ARG A 519 17.88 25.45 -13.58
CA ARG A 519 16.92 26.57 -13.72
C ARG A 519 16.58 26.98 -15.16
N ALA A 520 16.63 26.04 -16.10
CA ALA A 520 16.27 26.27 -17.49
C ALA A 520 14.91 25.68 -17.85
N HIS A 521 14.40 26.06 -19.01
CA HIS A 521 13.19 25.53 -19.60
C HIS A 521 13.49 24.60 -20.77
N PHE A 522 12.62 23.62 -20.96
CA PHE A 522 12.58 22.75 -22.12
C PHE A 522 11.17 22.73 -22.68
N VAL A 523 10.98 23.12 -23.94
CA VAL A 523 9.68 23.14 -24.61
C VAL A 523 9.57 21.93 -25.54
N TYR A 524 8.59 21.08 -25.27
CA TYR A 524 8.36 19.87 -26.04
C TYR A 524 7.98 20.23 -27.49
N GLY A 525 8.65 19.62 -28.47
CA GLY A 525 8.34 19.73 -29.89
C GLY A 525 9.04 20.92 -30.55
N VAL A 526 9.78 21.69 -29.77
CA VAL A 526 10.58 22.83 -30.23
C VAL A 526 12.05 22.62 -29.87
N ASP A 527 12.34 22.18 -28.64
CA ASP A 527 13.69 21.81 -28.20
C ASP A 527 14.05 20.35 -28.58
N ASP A 528 15.34 20.04 -28.57
CA ASP A 528 15.88 18.76 -29.01
C ASP A 528 15.67 17.66 -27.95
N TYR A 529 14.72 16.77 -28.23
CA TYR A 529 14.40 15.62 -27.39
C TYR A 529 15.53 14.61 -27.26
N GLU A 530 16.35 14.45 -28.29
CA GLU A 530 17.47 13.50 -28.24
C GLU A 530 18.47 13.97 -27.19
N LEU A 531 18.76 15.27 -27.13
CA LEU A 531 19.60 15.86 -26.08
C LEU A 531 18.98 15.70 -24.69
N LEU A 532 17.68 15.91 -24.54
CA LEU A 532 17.01 15.68 -23.24
C LEU A 532 17.13 14.22 -22.80
N SER A 533 16.97 13.26 -23.71
CA SER A 533 17.09 11.82 -23.41
C SER A 533 18.51 11.40 -23.01
N ILE A 534 19.54 12.11 -23.45
CA ILE A 534 20.94 11.92 -23.01
C ILE A 534 21.10 12.32 -21.53
N GLY A 535 20.44 13.41 -21.10
CA GLY A 535 20.45 13.88 -19.71
C GLY A 535 19.74 12.93 -18.74
N PHE A 536 18.67 12.28 -19.23
CA PHE A 536 17.76 11.45 -18.43
C PHE A 536 17.55 10.07 -19.08
N PRO A 537 18.58 9.22 -19.20
CA PRO A 537 18.44 7.92 -19.85
C PRO A 537 17.60 6.95 -18.99
N ALA A 538 16.78 6.13 -19.64
CA ALA A 538 15.99 5.08 -18.98
C ALA A 538 16.87 4.17 -18.12
N GLY A 539 16.50 3.98 -16.84
CA GLY A 539 17.25 3.17 -15.88
C GLY A 539 18.57 3.80 -15.39
N GLY A 540 18.80 5.09 -15.68
CA GLY A 540 20.03 5.80 -15.30
C GLY A 540 20.17 6.13 -13.81
N GLY A 541 19.08 6.06 -13.03
CA GLY A 541 19.06 6.32 -11.58
C GLY A 541 19.48 7.74 -11.20
N ARG A 542 19.25 8.71 -12.09
CA ARG A 542 19.73 10.08 -11.97
C ARG A 542 18.59 11.02 -12.34
N SER A 543 17.82 11.40 -11.34
CA SER A 543 16.64 12.23 -11.47
C SER A 543 16.93 13.71 -11.18
N MET A 544 16.05 14.63 -11.58
CA MET A 544 16.20 16.07 -11.33
C MET A 544 14.84 16.72 -11.08
N GLU A 545 14.78 17.64 -10.13
CA GLU A 545 13.56 18.40 -9.84
C GLU A 545 13.17 19.29 -11.02
N ALA A 546 11.90 19.24 -11.39
CA ALA A 546 11.32 20.10 -12.40
C ALA A 546 9.82 20.30 -12.15
N ARG A 547 9.32 21.42 -12.64
CA ARG A 547 7.90 21.63 -12.85
C ARG A 547 7.52 21.16 -14.24
N LEU A 548 6.59 20.21 -14.29
CA LEU A 548 6.00 19.68 -15.51
C LEU A 548 4.79 20.52 -15.91
N GLU A 549 4.79 21.04 -17.13
CA GLU A 549 3.61 21.59 -17.79
C GLU A 549 2.97 20.51 -18.65
N VAL A 550 1.77 20.04 -18.28
CA VAL A 550 1.12 18.89 -18.92
C VAL A 550 -0.37 19.15 -19.16
N GLU A 551 -0.84 18.73 -20.33
CA GLU A 551 -2.27 18.64 -20.60
C GLU A 551 -2.87 17.46 -19.82
N CYS A 552 -3.67 17.79 -18.82
CA CYS A 552 -4.44 16.83 -18.03
C CYS A 552 -5.87 17.35 -17.84
N ARG A 553 -6.72 16.57 -17.18
CA ARG A 553 -8.06 17.04 -16.83
C ARG A 553 -8.00 17.84 -15.54
N SER A 554 -8.62 19.02 -15.59
CA SER A 554 -8.71 19.94 -14.46
C SER A 554 -9.24 19.25 -13.21
N PHE A 555 -8.61 19.51 -12.07
CA PHE A 555 -9.09 19.10 -10.74
C PHE A 555 -10.52 19.60 -10.45
N ASP A 556 -10.87 20.81 -10.90
CA ASP A 556 -12.15 21.50 -10.61
C ASP A 556 -13.14 21.54 -11.80
N GLY A 557 -12.73 21.08 -12.99
CA GLY A 557 -13.42 21.39 -14.24
C GLY A 557 -13.74 20.19 -15.15
N ALA A 558 -14.63 20.41 -16.13
CA ALA A 558 -15.07 19.39 -17.08
C ALA A 558 -14.17 19.23 -18.33
N GLY A 559 -13.10 20.03 -18.46
CA GLY A 559 -12.27 20.15 -19.66
C GLY A 559 -10.80 19.75 -19.49
N TRP A 560 -10.11 19.60 -20.63
CA TRP A 560 -8.65 19.48 -20.70
C TRP A 560 -8.02 20.86 -20.53
N CYS A 561 -6.98 20.96 -19.70
CA CYS A 561 -6.20 22.18 -19.49
C CYS A 561 -4.73 21.83 -19.30
N VAL A 562 -3.86 22.83 -19.43
CA VAL A 562 -2.45 22.69 -19.04
C VAL A 562 -2.36 22.96 -17.55
N GLU A 563 -1.87 21.99 -16.79
CA GLU A 563 -1.53 22.15 -15.38
C GLU A 563 -0.02 22.15 -15.17
N GLU A 564 0.40 22.82 -14.10
CA GLU A 564 1.77 22.89 -13.62
C GLU A 564 1.92 21.97 -12.40
N ILE A 565 2.73 20.93 -12.53
CA ILE A 565 2.93 19.91 -11.49
C ILE A 565 4.40 19.89 -11.11
N ASP A 566 4.70 20.18 -9.84
CA ASP A 566 6.05 20.06 -9.30
C ASP A 566 6.38 18.60 -9.02
N GLY A 567 7.65 18.22 -9.20
CA GLY A 567 8.10 16.83 -9.05
C GLY A 567 9.50 16.61 -9.58
N THR A 568 9.80 15.35 -9.88
CA THR A 568 11.13 14.91 -10.32
C THR A 568 11.04 14.20 -11.67
N VAL A 569 11.88 14.60 -12.62
CA VAL A 569 12.11 13.90 -13.89
C VAL A 569 13.03 12.72 -13.64
N GLU A 570 12.53 11.50 -13.84
CA GLU A 570 13.27 10.24 -13.64
C GLU A 570 14.00 9.82 -14.92
N SER A 571 13.27 9.78 -16.03
CA SER A 571 13.81 9.38 -17.33
C SER A 571 13.02 9.97 -18.49
N VAL A 572 13.65 10.06 -19.66
CA VAL A 572 13.02 10.45 -20.93
C VAL A 572 13.36 9.38 -21.95
N GLN A 573 12.33 8.75 -22.50
CA GLN A 573 12.45 7.74 -23.54
C GLN A 573 12.77 8.40 -24.89
N ALA A 574 13.34 7.62 -25.82
CA ALA A 574 13.69 8.11 -27.16
C ALA A 574 12.48 8.59 -27.99
N ASN A 575 11.26 8.14 -27.66
CA ASN A 575 10.02 8.64 -28.26
C ASN A 575 9.49 9.94 -27.61
N GLY A 576 10.24 10.50 -26.65
CA GLY A 576 9.87 11.67 -25.87
C GLY A 576 8.95 11.39 -24.69
N SER A 577 8.54 10.15 -24.41
CA SER A 577 7.75 9.85 -23.22
C SER A 577 8.58 10.13 -21.96
N LEU A 578 7.97 10.86 -21.03
CA LEU A 578 8.58 11.32 -19.80
C LEU A 578 8.17 10.40 -18.65
N GLU A 579 9.12 9.91 -17.88
CA GLU A 579 8.87 9.29 -16.59
C GLU A 579 9.06 10.34 -15.49
N PHE A 580 7.99 10.65 -14.77
CA PHE A 580 7.93 11.77 -13.83
C PHE A 580 7.30 11.34 -12.51
N THR A 581 7.93 11.69 -11.39
CA THR A 581 7.41 11.45 -10.04
C THR A 581 6.90 12.77 -9.47
N PRO A 582 5.58 13.00 -9.40
CA PRO A 582 5.05 14.24 -8.81
C PRO A 582 5.44 14.39 -7.34
N ASP A 583 5.61 15.63 -6.90
CA ASP A 583 5.80 15.94 -5.48
C ASP A 583 4.60 15.41 -4.67
N GLY A 584 4.90 14.72 -3.57
CA GLY A 584 3.89 14.07 -2.74
C GLY A 584 3.38 12.73 -3.30
N MET A 585 4.02 12.16 -4.32
CA MET A 585 3.79 10.79 -4.78
C MET A 585 5.08 9.96 -4.70
N HIS A 586 4.96 8.65 -4.50
CA HIS A 586 6.11 7.74 -4.46
C HIS A 586 6.43 7.07 -5.81
N ASP A 587 5.40 6.85 -6.62
CA ASP A 587 5.52 6.13 -7.89
C ASP A 587 5.63 7.12 -9.06
N SER A 588 6.51 6.80 -10.02
CA SER A 588 6.64 7.55 -11.25
C SER A 588 5.46 7.26 -12.19
N VAL A 589 5.07 8.28 -12.96
CA VAL A 589 4.04 8.18 -13.99
C VAL A 589 4.68 8.42 -15.36
N THR A 590 4.40 7.53 -16.31
CA THR A 590 4.82 7.73 -17.70
C THR A 590 3.83 8.66 -18.41
N VAL A 591 4.28 9.86 -18.75
CA VAL A 591 3.53 10.88 -19.50
C VAL A 591 3.98 10.86 -20.97
N PRO A 592 3.09 10.55 -21.93
CA PRO A 592 3.46 10.56 -23.34
C PRO A 592 3.80 11.97 -23.83
N ALA A 593 4.80 12.07 -24.73
CA ALA A 593 5.28 13.34 -25.28
C ALA A 593 4.18 14.25 -25.83
N ALA A 594 3.09 13.67 -26.34
CA ALA A 594 1.96 14.41 -26.91
C ALA A 594 1.19 15.25 -25.88
N TYR A 595 1.30 14.97 -24.58
CA TYR A 595 0.59 15.70 -23.51
C TYR A 595 1.49 16.74 -22.82
N VAL A 596 2.81 16.60 -22.93
CA VAL A 596 3.75 17.50 -22.26
C VAL A 596 3.90 18.78 -23.07
N VAL A 597 3.74 19.93 -22.43
CA VAL A 597 4.03 21.25 -23.00
C VAL A 597 5.51 21.57 -22.82
N GLY A 598 6.02 21.40 -21.60
CA GLY A 598 7.40 21.68 -21.27
C GLY A 598 7.78 21.29 -19.85
N LEU A 599 9.06 21.49 -19.55
CA LEU A 599 9.66 21.29 -18.24
C LEU A 599 10.37 22.59 -17.83
N ALA A 600 10.21 22.97 -16.56
CA ALA A 600 10.97 24.05 -15.94
C ALA A 600 11.79 23.46 -14.78
N PHE A 601 13.08 23.30 -14.99
CA PHE A 601 13.99 22.69 -14.02
C PHE A 601 14.34 23.67 -12.89
N ARG A 602 14.72 23.18 -11.71
CA ARG A 602 15.01 24.00 -10.51
C ARG A 602 16.45 23.97 -10.05
#